data_AF-A0A2V7T631-F1
#
_entry.id   AF-A0A2V7T631-F1
#
_cell.length_a   1.000
_cell.length_b   1.000
_cell.length_c   1.000
_cell.angle_alpha   90.00
_cell.angle_beta   90.00
_cell.angle_gamma   90.00
#
_symmetry.space_group_name_H-M   'P 1'
#
loop_
_entity.id
_entity.type
_entity.pdbx_description
1 polymer ?
#
loop_
_entity_poly.entity_id
_entity_poly.type
_entity_poly.pdbx_seq_one_letter_code
_entity_poly.pdbx_strand_id
1 'polypeptide(L)'
;MEALTMLRRVLPALTAAAVLVPGACYQDDTTAASPSRASVARVLLTDAPFPYDSVASVNVYVVSVSASTDPDTSDDGGWEVVAEPRRRFDLLSLQQGTTALLGEGQLSRKLYRAIRVVIDAGASDIRWADALVEEPLALIADASDVEIVIDWDVGRSFLYNYYGTGEFTLIPWLRAVHRAFTGTLAGTVTSNHTGTTQPIANANVGVYGGDPSRPATWYVIATGRSDATGFYRVSFLGSGTYIVRVEQPDYPYLARSTISGVVIAAGDTTTLPVSLQEAGAGGAFLQISGPTSVGVGGSITLFAAVGDASGDPVPNPTVSWTTSNASVADVLGIGDTASVTGRAPGLTTITATSGTLRDSVTIEVTGSAAPVASVVVQPGSAEVAVGDSAGFTVVLRDAAGNVLSGRPVSWFSTDSAFVIEGSFGTYVLGRGRRVGSALLQATSEGKTGQATITVH
;
A
#
# COMPACT_ATOMS: atom_id res chain seq x y z
N MET A 1 -48.69 -52.01 38.88
CA MET A 1 -48.77 -53.25 38.07
C MET A 1 -47.32 -53.62 37.75
N GLU A 2 -46.53 -53.95 38.78
CA GLU A 2 -46.31 -55.31 39.33
C GLU A 2 -45.90 -56.29 38.22
N ALA A 3 -44.60 -56.62 38.14
CA ALA A 3 -43.98 -57.90 38.59
C ALA A 3 -44.10 -58.99 37.50
N LEU A 4 -43.13 -59.83 37.15
CA LEU A 4 -42.21 -60.68 37.92
C LEU A 4 -40.85 -60.81 37.16
N THR A 5 -39.67 -60.77 37.78
CA THR A 5 -39.00 -61.82 38.60
C THR A 5 -38.55 -63.07 37.83
N MET A 6 -37.24 -63.24 37.64
CA MET A 6 -36.52 -64.41 38.18
C MET A 6 -35.04 -64.10 38.36
N LEU A 7 -34.55 -64.60 39.49
CA LEU A 7 -33.32 -64.28 40.19
C LEU A 7 -32.45 -65.54 40.16
N ARG A 8 -31.13 -65.41 40.10
CA ARG A 8 -30.25 -66.30 40.88
C ARG A 8 -28.94 -65.58 41.22
N ARG A 9 -28.83 -65.26 42.50
CA ARG A 9 -27.64 -64.75 43.20
C ARG A 9 -26.78 -65.94 43.64
N VAL A 10 -25.46 -65.79 43.53
CA VAL A 10 -24.47 -66.43 44.42
C VAL A 10 -23.32 -65.43 44.66
N LEU A 11 -23.10 -65.06 45.92
CA LEU A 11 -21.91 -64.43 46.53
C LEU A 11 -21.89 -64.94 48.00
N PRO A 12 -20.82 -64.85 48.83
CA PRO A 12 -19.48 -64.25 48.61
C PRO A 12 -18.32 -65.10 49.20
N ALA A 13 -17.06 -64.65 49.07
CA ALA A 13 -16.04 -64.80 50.12
C ALA A 13 -14.90 -63.78 49.95
N LEU A 14 -14.71 -62.95 50.97
CA LEU A 14 -13.57 -62.06 51.21
C LEU A 14 -12.29 -62.87 51.46
N THR A 15 -11.14 -62.37 51.00
CA THR A 15 -9.99 -62.08 51.91
C THR A 15 -8.96 -61.21 51.19
N ALA A 16 -8.61 -60.09 51.85
CA ALA A 16 -7.52 -59.20 51.48
C ALA A 16 -6.20 -59.66 52.10
N ALA A 17 -5.09 -59.54 51.37
CA ALA A 17 -3.74 -59.48 51.91
C ALA A 17 -2.84 -58.64 50.99
N ALA A 18 -1.93 -57.89 51.62
CA ALA A 18 -1.27 -56.69 51.13
C ALA A 18 0.09 -56.94 50.40
N VAL A 19 0.38 -56.04 49.45
CA VAL A 19 1.65 -55.36 49.11
C VAL A 19 2.98 -56.15 49.15
N LEU A 20 3.66 -56.24 47.99
CA LEU A 20 5.02 -55.71 47.73
C LEU A 20 5.43 -55.85 46.25
N VAL A 21 6.15 -54.84 45.77
CA VAL A 21 6.46 -54.44 44.36
C VAL A 21 7.58 -55.30 43.74
N PRO A 22 7.59 -55.45 42.39
CA PRO A 22 8.84 -55.30 41.65
C PRO A 22 8.73 -54.26 40.53
N GLY A 23 9.87 -53.61 40.27
CA GLY A 23 10.03 -52.38 39.51
C GLY A 23 9.39 -52.35 38.13
N ALA A 24 8.65 -51.27 37.90
CA ALA A 24 8.31 -50.81 36.56
C ALA A 24 9.59 -50.28 35.90
N CYS A 25 10.03 -50.96 34.84
CA CYS A 25 10.89 -50.33 33.86
C CYS A 25 10.06 -49.27 33.15
N TYR A 26 10.42 -48.01 33.38
CA TYR A 26 9.93 -46.83 32.68
C TYR A 26 10.34 -46.95 31.20
N GLN A 27 9.38 -47.17 30.30
CA GLN A 27 9.59 -46.89 28.88
C GLN A 27 9.02 -45.49 28.64
N ASP A 28 9.91 -44.55 28.30
CA ASP A 28 9.54 -43.26 27.75
C ASP A 28 8.84 -43.47 26.40
N ASP A 29 7.51 -43.56 26.41
CA ASP A 29 6.70 -43.26 25.23
C ASP A 29 6.77 -41.75 25.00
N THR A 30 7.91 -41.31 24.47
CA THR A 30 7.96 -40.08 23.69
C THR A 30 7.17 -40.35 22.42
N THR A 31 5.85 -40.12 22.48
CA THR A 31 5.06 -39.87 21.28
C THR A 31 5.71 -38.69 20.58
N ALA A 32 6.53 -38.97 19.59
CA ALA A 32 7.06 -37.98 18.67
C ALA A 32 5.85 -37.19 18.15
N ALA A 33 5.81 -35.90 18.44
CA ALA A 33 4.90 -34.98 17.78
C ALA A 33 5.06 -35.24 16.27
N SER A 34 3.96 -35.53 15.57
CA SER A 34 3.99 -35.57 14.12
C SER A 34 4.67 -34.30 13.60
N PRO A 35 5.58 -34.38 12.61
CA PRO A 35 6.22 -33.19 12.07
C PRO A 35 5.13 -32.21 11.67
N SER A 36 5.22 -30.96 12.17
CA SER A 36 4.28 -29.90 11.84
C SER A 36 4.22 -29.75 10.33
N ARG A 37 3.13 -30.20 9.70
CA ARG A 37 2.96 -30.12 8.26
C ARG A 37 2.87 -28.64 7.89
N ALA A 38 3.81 -28.15 7.08
CA ALA A 38 3.78 -26.78 6.57
C ALA A 38 2.46 -26.53 5.82
N SER A 39 1.86 -25.36 6.01
CA SER A 39 0.63 -24.95 5.31
C SER A 39 1.00 -24.45 3.91
N VAL A 40 0.19 -24.77 2.90
CA VAL A 40 0.38 -24.19 1.56
C VAL A 40 -0.22 -22.79 1.58
N ALA A 41 0.61 -21.80 1.29
CA ALA A 41 0.21 -20.41 1.14
C ALA A 41 0.16 -20.05 -0.34
N ARG A 42 -0.92 -19.36 -0.74
CA ARG A 42 -1.14 -18.83 -2.09
C ARG A 42 -1.00 -17.32 -2.01
N VAL A 43 -0.20 -16.75 -2.91
CA VAL A 43 0.02 -15.31 -2.98
C VAL A 43 -0.68 -14.74 -4.20
N LEU A 44 -1.55 -13.77 -3.97
CA LEU A 44 -2.34 -13.08 -4.96
C LEU A 44 -1.89 -11.62 -5.06
N LEU A 45 -1.99 -11.02 -6.24
CA LEU A 45 -1.73 -9.60 -6.49
C LEU A 45 -3.00 -8.92 -7.01
N THR A 46 -3.29 -7.73 -6.50
CA THR A 46 -4.39 -6.85 -6.92
C THR A 46 -3.93 -5.39 -6.91
N ASP A 47 -4.68 -4.53 -7.60
CA ASP A 47 -4.51 -3.08 -7.62
C ASP A 47 -5.67 -2.36 -6.93
N ALA A 48 -5.35 -1.34 -6.12
CA ALA A 48 -6.28 -0.32 -5.69
C ALA A 48 -6.21 0.85 -6.69
N PRO A 49 -7.24 1.05 -7.54
CA PRO A 49 -7.17 1.93 -8.68
C PRO A 49 -7.02 3.41 -8.30
N PHE A 50 -6.48 4.19 -9.24
CA PHE A 50 -6.36 5.64 -9.13
C PHE A 50 -6.69 6.36 -10.45
N PRO A 51 -7.21 7.60 -10.38
CA PRO A 51 -7.92 8.21 -11.49
C PRO A 51 -6.96 9.05 -12.34
N TYR A 52 -6.17 8.39 -13.18
CA TYR A 52 -5.71 9.05 -14.39
C TYR A 52 -5.92 8.09 -15.55
N ASP A 53 -6.95 8.37 -16.34
CA ASP A 53 -7.20 7.68 -17.63
C ASP A 53 -6.07 7.93 -18.65
N SER A 54 -5.03 8.68 -18.27
CA SER A 54 -3.83 8.94 -19.05
C SER A 54 -2.78 7.82 -18.95
N VAL A 55 -2.96 6.80 -18.11
CA VAL A 55 -2.02 5.67 -17.99
C VAL A 55 -2.58 4.44 -18.70
N ALA A 56 -1.90 3.99 -19.76
CA ALA A 56 -2.37 2.87 -20.58
C ALA A 56 -2.07 1.47 -19.98
N SER A 57 -0.99 1.35 -19.18
CA SER A 57 -0.59 0.11 -18.52
C SER A 57 0.41 0.38 -17.40
N VAL A 58 0.45 -0.47 -16.38
CA VAL A 58 1.46 -0.42 -15.30
C VAL A 58 2.07 -1.82 -15.12
N ASN A 59 3.19 -2.07 -15.80
CA ASN A 59 3.81 -3.40 -15.84
C ASN A 59 4.93 -3.56 -14.79
N VAL A 60 4.66 -4.33 -13.75
CA VAL A 60 5.62 -4.68 -12.68
C VAL A 60 6.14 -6.10 -12.87
N TYR A 61 7.47 -6.28 -12.91
CA TYR A 61 8.10 -7.60 -12.91
C TYR A 61 8.34 -8.08 -11.49
N VAL A 62 7.56 -9.05 -11.00
CA VAL A 62 7.74 -9.60 -9.65
C VAL A 62 8.77 -10.73 -9.69
N VAL A 63 9.81 -10.63 -8.88
CA VAL A 63 10.88 -11.63 -8.74
C VAL A 63 10.48 -12.66 -7.69
N SER A 64 10.15 -12.21 -6.47
CA SER A 64 9.78 -13.09 -5.36
C SER A 64 8.89 -12.42 -4.32
N VAL A 65 8.19 -13.23 -3.53
CA VAL A 65 7.46 -12.84 -2.33
C VAL A 65 7.89 -13.75 -1.18
N SER A 66 8.22 -13.15 -0.05
CA SER A 66 8.68 -13.85 1.16
C SER A 66 7.95 -13.34 2.39
N ALA A 67 7.88 -14.16 3.44
CA ALA A 67 7.29 -13.80 4.74
C ALA A 67 8.29 -13.99 5.88
N SER A 68 8.26 -13.11 6.88
CA SER A 68 9.07 -13.23 8.11
C SER A 68 8.20 -13.14 9.36
N THR A 69 8.61 -13.84 10.43
CA THR A 69 8.05 -13.66 11.77
C THR A 69 8.60 -12.43 12.49
N ASP A 70 9.72 -11.91 12.01
CA ASP A 70 10.29 -10.66 12.49
C ASP A 70 9.55 -9.48 11.85
N PRO A 71 9.04 -8.52 12.63
CA PRO A 71 8.52 -7.27 12.08
C PRO A 71 9.62 -6.36 11.52
N ASP A 72 10.88 -6.53 11.92
CA ASP A 72 12.02 -5.80 11.38
C ASP A 72 12.37 -6.37 10.00
N THR A 73 12.15 -5.56 8.97
CA THR A 73 12.38 -5.95 7.58
C THR A 73 13.81 -5.73 7.11
N SER A 74 14.71 -5.23 7.97
CA SER A 74 16.08 -4.86 7.62
C SER A 74 17.07 -6.03 7.60
N ASP A 75 16.78 -7.13 8.30
CA ASP A 75 17.59 -8.37 8.28
C ASP A 75 17.24 -9.28 7.10
N ASP A 76 18.23 -10.05 6.63
CA ASP A 76 18.11 -11.06 5.58
C ASP A 76 17.88 -12.48 6.14
N GLY A 77 17.94 -12.65 7.47
CA GLY A 77 17.60 -13.89 8.17
C GLY A 77 16.08 -14.10 8.35
N GLY A 78 15.64 -15.35 8.45
CA GLY A 78 14.28 -15.70 8.90
C GLY A 78 13.15 -15.54 7.87
N TRP A 79 13.45 -15.13 6.65
CA TRP A 79 12.48 -15.07 5.55
C TRP A 79 12.20 -16.44 4.94
N GLU A 80 10.93 -16.77 4.81
CA GLU A 80 10.44 -17.95 4.10
C GLU A 80 9.87 -17.50 2.74
N VAL A 81 10.47 -17.97 1.65
CA VAL A 81 10.01 -17.64 0.28
C VAL A 81 8.69 -18.35 0.01
N VAL A 82 7.67 -17.59 -0.39
CA VAL A 82 6.32 -18.08 -0.66
C VAL A 82 6.02 -18.17 -2.15
N ALA A 83 6.57 -17.26 -2.96
CA ALA A 83 6.37 -17.27 -4.40
C ALA A 83 7.60 -16.71 -5.15
N GLU A 84 7.87 -17.25 -6.35
CA GLU A 84 8.92 -16.74 -7.26
C GLU A 84 8.40 -16.63 -8.71
N PRO A 85 7.44 -15.73 -8.99
CA PRO A 85 6.77 -15.66 -10.28
C PRO A 85 7.70 -15.37 -11.47
N ARG A 86 8.75 -14.54 -11.26
CA ARG A 86 9.72 -14.11 -12.28
C ARG A 86 9.06 -13.70 -13.61
N ARG A 87 8.03 -12.84 -13.53
CA ARG A 87 7.27 -12.36 -14.69
C ARG A 87 6.60 -11.01 -14.43
N ARG A 88 6.13 -10.38 -15.53
CA ARG A 88 5.40 -9.11 -15.52
C ARG A 88 3.92 -9.31 -15.19
N PHE A 89 3.35 -8.32 -14.50
CA PHE A 89 1.92 -8.17 -14.23
C PHE A 89 1.52 -6.74 -14.58
N ASP A 90 0.45 -6.59 -15.36
CA ASP A 90 -0.16 -5.28 -15.60
C ASP A 90 -1.15 -4.99 -14.48
N LEU A 91 -0.78 -4.09 -13.56
CA LEU A 91 -1.58 -3.78 -12.38
C LEU A 91 -2.96 -3.18 -12.76
N LEU A 92 -3.06 -2.46 -13.87
CA LEU A 92 -4.35 -1.88 -14.30
C LEU A 92 -5.37 -2.95 -14.72
N SER A 93 -4.92 -4.18 -14.99
CA SER A 93 -5.81 -5.31 -15.24
C SER A 93 -6.33 -6.00 -13.97
N LEU A 94 -5.81 -5.63 -12.79
CA LEU A 94 -6.07 -6.30 -11.50
C LEU A 94 -6.91 -5.44 -10.56
N GLN A 95 -7.89 -4.72 -11.10
CA GLN A 95 -8.76 -3.82 -10.35
C GLN A 95 -10.12 -4.46 -10.02
N GLN A 96 -10.94 -3.76 -9.25
CA GLN A 96 -12.31 -4.20 -8.90
C GLN A 96 -12.34 -5.57 -8.20
N GLY A 97 -11.31 -5.89 -7.42
CA GLY A 97 -11.16 -7.19 -6.75
C GLY A 97 -10.68 -8.33 -7.64
N THR A 98 -10.29 -8.05 -8.88
CA THR A 98 -9.61 -9.01 -9.75
C THR A 98 -8.20 -9.28 -9.24
N THR A 99 -7.81 -10.56 -9.17
CA THR A 99 -6.48 -10.94 -8.65
C THR A 99 -5.70 -11.79 -9.63
N ALA A 100 -4.37 -11.65 -9.64
CA ALA A 100 -3.46 -12.59 -10.30
C ALA A 100 -2.73 -13.46 -9.29
N LEU A 101 -2.57 -14.76 -9.58
CA LEU A 101 -1.72 -15.65 -8.79
C LEU A 101 -0.23 -15.34 -9.05
N LEU A 102 0.50 -15.00 -8.00
CA LEU A 102 1.95 -14.85 -8.00
C LEU A 102 2.65 -16.21 -7.80
N GLY A 103 2.08 -17.07 -6.96
CA GLY A 103 2.60 -18.41 -6.74
C GLY A 103 2.06 -19.06 -5.48
N GLU A 104 2.52 -20.28 -5.25
CA GLU A 104 2.17 -21.08 -4.08
C GLU A 104 3.46 -21.61 -3.45
N GLY A 105 3.52 -21.59 -2.11
CA GLY A 105 4.70 -21.99 -1.37
C GLY A 105 4.34 -22.53 0.00
N GLN A 106 5.28 -23.23 0.63
CA GLN A 106 5.08 -23.74 1.99
C GLN A 106 5.47 -22.67 3.00
N LEU A 107 4.59 -22.43 3.97
CA LEU A 107 4.89 -21.65 5.16
C LEU A 107 4.88 -22.55 6.38
N SER A 108 5.89 -22.39 7.22
CA SER A 108 5.90 -22.97 8.55
C SER A 108 4.73 -22.45 9.37
N ARG A 109 4.21 -23.25 10.30
CA ARG A 109 3.11 -22.84 11.18
C ARG A 109 3.61 -21.83 12.22
N LYS A 110 3.64 -20.56 11.86
CA LYS A 110 4.12 -19.43 12.67
C LYS A 110 3.21 -18.22 12.52
N LEU A 111 3.35 -17.26 13.45
CA LEU A 111 2.80 -15.92 13.31
C LEU A 111 3.78 -15.07 12.49
N TYR A 112 3.51 -14.90 11.19
CA TYR A 112 4.29 -13.96 10.39
C TYR A 112 3.88 -12.54 10.73
N ARG A 113 4.83 -11.62 10.63
CA ARG A 113 4.66 -10.20 10.91
C ARG A 113 5.10 -9.36 9.73
N ALA A 114 5.83 -9.87 8.75
CA ALA A 114 6.25 -9.08 7.61
C ALA A 114 6.11 -9.84 6.30
N ILE A 115 5.87 -9.10 5.22
CA ILE A 115 5.90 -9.59 3.84
C ILE A 115 6.88 -8.71 3.06
N ARG A 116 7.75 -9.36 2.28
CA ARG A 116 8.69 -8.71 1.36
C ARG A 116 8.31 -9.09 -0.06
N VAL A 117 8.11 -8.10 -0.91
CA VAL A 117 7.93 -8.28 -2.36
C VAL A 117 9.18 -7.74 -3.04
N VAL A 118 9.89 -8.60 -3.77
CA VAL A 118 11.04 -8.23 -4.58
C VAL A 118 10.58 -8.13 -6.02
N ILE A 119 10.86 -7.01 -6.67
CA ILE A 119 10.53 -6.79 -8.07
C ILE A 119 11.81 -6.41 -8.84
N ASP A 120 11.85 -6.74 -10.14
CA ASP A 120 12.97 -6.40 -11.02
C ASP A 120 12.71 -5.04 -11.63
N ALA A 121 13.59 -4.11 -11.30
CA ALA A 121 13.48 -2.74 -11.71
C ALA A 121 13.69 -2.52 -13.20
N GLY A 122 14.69 -3.16 -13.78
CA GLY A 122 15.06 -3.01 -15.18
C GLY A 122 14.16 -3.82 -16.11
N ALA A 123 13.53 -4.88 -15.59
CA ALA A 123 12.57 -5.69 -16.32
C ALA A 123 11.11 -5.21 -16.17
N SER A 124 10.83 -4.24 -15.30
CA SER A 124 9.55 -3.53 -15.24
C SER A 124 9.53 -2.40 -16.28
N ASP A 125 8.38 -2.10 -16.87
CA ASP A 125 8.27 -0.94 -17.79
C ASP A 125 8.00 0.36 -16.99
N ILE A 126 8.78 0.53 -15.90
CA ILE A 126 8.65 1.56 -14.86
C ILE A 126 10.06 1.93 -14.39
N ARG A 127 10.36 3.23 -14.18
CA ARG A 127 11.67 3.70 -13.67
C ARG A 127 11.56 4.22 -12.23
N TRP A 128 12.66 4.12 -11.47
CA TRP A 128 12.61 3.82 -10.03
C TRP A 128 12.95 4.96 -9.07
N ALA A 129 12.27 4.95 -7.91
CA ALA A 129 12.72 5.51 -6.64
C ALA A 129 12.02 4.79 -5.45
N ASP A 130 12.70 3.86 -4.76
CA ASP A 130 12.16 2.81 -3.85
C ASP A 130 10.96 3.09 -2.90
N ALA A 131 10.37 1.96 -2.49
CA ALA A 131 9.17 1.77 -1.64
C ALA A 131 9.40 1.87 -0.14
N LEU A 132 8.36 2.31 0.55
CA LEU A 132 8.05 1.85 1.91
C LEU A 132 6.89 0.86 1.83
N VAL A 133 7.07 -0.35 2.36
CA VAL A 133 5.94 -1.22 2.69
C VAL A 133 5.39 -0.75 4.03
N GLU A 134 4.19 -0.17 4.04
CA GLU A 134 3.52 0.23 5.28
C GLU A 134 2.65 -0.93 5.79
N GLU A 135 2.93 -1.31 7.03
CA GLU A 135 2.25 -2.26 7.91
C GLU A 135 2.71 -3.74 7.90
N PRO A 136 3.17 -4.24 9.07
CA PRO A 136 3.44 -5.66 9.28
C PRO A 136 2.16 -6.52 9.22
N LEU A 137 2.10 -7.48 8.29
CA LEU A 137 1.03 -8.49 8.24
C LEU A 137 1.18 -9.48 9.38
N ALA A 138 0.30 -9.43 10.39
CA ALA A 138 0.11 -10.50 11.36
C ALA A 138 -0.61 -11.70 10.71
N LEU A 139 0.13 -12.64 10.11
CA LEU A 139 -0.42 -13.85 9.51
C LEU A 139 -0.38 -15.01 10.51
N ILE A 140 -1.53 -15.58 10.86
CA ILE A 140 -1.56 -16.84 11.62
C ILE A 140 -1.52 -17.99 10.61
N ALA A 141 -0.38 -18.67 10.43
CA ALA A 141 -0.25 -19.82 9.52
C ALA A 141 -0.91 -21.12 10.04
N ASP A 142 -1.85 -21.00 10.98
CA ASP A 142 -2.59 -22.09 11.62
C ASP A 142 -3.71 -22.65 10.73
N ALA A 143 -4.04 -21.95 9.63
CA ALA A 143 -5.11 -22.31 8.70
C ALA A 143 -4.61 -23.23 7.58
N SER A 144 -5.46 -24.17 7.16
CA SER A 144 -5.20 -25.08 6.03
C SER A 144 -5.15 -24.38 4.67
N ASP A 145 -5.59 -23.12 4.59
CA ASP A 145 -5.68 -22.30 3.37
C ASP A 145 -5.21 -20.88 3.67
N VAL A 146 -3.91 -20.62 3.52
CA VAL A 146 -3.35 -19.27 3.66
C VAL A 146 -3.42 -18.57 2.30
N GLU A 147 -4.31 -17.59 2.16
CA GLU A 147 -4.36 -16.74 0.96
C GLU A 147 -3.89 -15.33 1.33
N ILE A 148 -2.67 -14.99 0.89
CA ILE A 148 -2.07 -13.68 1.07
C ILE A 148 -2.39 -12.86 -0.17
N VAL A 149 -3.03 -11.71 0.02
CA VAL A 149 -3.31 -10.75 -1.05
C VAL A 149 -2.37 -9.57 -0.86
N ILE A 150 -1.54 -9.33 -1.87
CA ILE A 150 -0.75 -8.12 -2.03
C ILE A 150 -1.61 -7.13 -2.80
N ASP A 151 -2.03 -6.08 -2.12
CA ASP A 151 -2.80 -4.98 -2.64
C ASP A 151 -1.87 -3.80 -2.92
N TRP A 152 -1.64 -3.55 -4.20
CA TRP A 152 -0.77 -2.49 -4.68
C TRP A 152 -1.62 -1.25 -4.95
N ASP A 153 -1.39 -0.14 -4.25
CA ASP A 153 -2.08 1.12 -4.53
C ASP A 153 -1.29 1.87 -5.61
N VAL A 154 -1.58 1.60 -6.89
CA VAL A 154 -0.90 2.28 -8.02
C VAL A 154 -1.05 3.79 -7.90
N GLY A 155 -2.15 4.29 -7.35
CA GLY A 155 -2.39 5.72 -7.23
C GLY A 155 -1.40 6.49 -6.40
N ARG A 156 -1.07 5.93 -5.25
CA ARG A 156 -0.05 6.49 -4.38
C ARG A 156 1.34 6.07 -4.79
N SER A 157 1.42 4.97 -5.54
CA SER A 157 2.68 4.40 -5.94
C SER A 157 3.38 5.16 -7.04
N PHE A 158 2.68 5.86 -7.92
CA PHE A 158 3.30 6.45 -9.11
C PHE A 158 3.23 7.97 -9.08
N LEU A 159 4.38 8.61 -8.87
CA LEU A 159 4.57 10.04 -9.05
C LEU A 159 5.10 10.28 -10.47
N TYR A 160 4.37 11.04 -11.29
CA TYR A 160 4.81 11.35 -12.65
C TYR A 160 6.15 12.13 -12.66
N ASN A 161 7.15 11.64 -13.38
CA ASN A 161 8.46 12.29 -13.52
C ASN A 161 8.47 13.24 -14.73
N TYR A 162 8.49 14.54 -14.45
CA TYR A 162 8.40 15.59 -15.47
C TYR A 162 9.74 16.11 -16.01
N TYR A 163 10.90 15.56 -15.62
CA TYR A 163 12.21 16.07 -16.06
C TYR A 163 12.69 15.53 -17.41
N GLY A 164 11.80 15.48 -18.40
CA GLY A 164 12.17 15.43 -19.81
C GLY A 164 12.37 14.04 -20.42
N THR A 165 11.50 13.08 -20.11
CA THR A 165 11.35 11.81 -20.87
C THR A 165 9.91 11.25 -20.89
N GLY A 166 9.00 11.72 -20.02
CA GLY A 166 7.65 11.16 -19.87
C GLY A 166 7.60 9.90 -19.00
N GLU A 167 8.54 9.75 -18.06
CA GLU A 167 8.66 8.57 -17.20
C GLU A 167 7.84 8.72 -15.90
N PHE A 168 7.60 7.62 -15.19
CA PHE A 168 7.01 7.62 -13.84
C PHE A 168 8.08 7.28 -12.81
N THR A 169 8.01 7.90 -11.64
CA THR A 169 8.74 7.52 -10.42
C THR A 169 7.83 6.67 -9.55
N LEU A 170 8.18 5.41 -9.36
CA LEU A 170 7.43 4.47 -8.52
C LEU A 170 7.94 4.50 -7.07
N ILE A 171 7.11 4.94 -6.11
CA ILE A 171 7.23 4.81 -4.65
C ILE A 171 6.17 3.80 -4.18
N PRO A 172 6.42 2.48 -4.17
CA PRO A 172 5.36 1.50 -3.92
C PRO A 172 4.63 1.71 -2.60
N TRP A 173 3.31 1.82 -2.71
CA TRP A 173 2.34 1.73 -1.63
C TRP A 173 1.68 0.36 -1.71
N LEU A 174 1.98 -0.48 -0.73
CA LEU A 174 1.62 -1.88 -0.71
C LEU A 174 0.96 -2.21 0.61
N ARG A 175 -0.11 -2.99 0.55
CA ARG A 175 -0.72 -3.61 1.72
C ARG A 175 -0.77 -5.12 1.51
N ALA A 176 -0.32 -5.91 2.48
CA ALA A 176 -0.51 -7.35 2.47
C ALA A 176 -1.63 -7.72 3.45
N VAL A 177 -2.59 -8.55 3.04
CA VAL A 177 -3.70 -9.01 3.89
C VAL A 177 -3.98 -10.49 3.70
N HIS A 178 -4.48 -11.12 4.76
CA HIS A 178 -4.99 -12.48 4.68
C HIS A 178 -6.45 -12.46 4.26
N ARG A 179 -6.76 -13.06 3.10
CA ARG A 179 -8.08 -12.96 2.46
C ARG A 179 -9.24 -13.37 3.37
N ALA A 180 -9.03 -14.38 4.23
CA ALA A 180 -10.08 -14.87 5.13
C ALA A 180 -10.49 -13.87 6.23
N PHE A 181 -9.67 -12.83 6.49
CA PHE A 181 -9.98 -11.79 7.46
C PHE A 181 -10.48 -10.48 6.81
N THR A 182 -10.75 -10.52 5.51
CA THR A 182 -11.17 -9.35 4.75
C THR A 182 -12.58 -9.48 4.19
N GLY A 183 -13.26 -8.35 4.06
CA GLY A 183 -14.53 -8.21 3.35
C GLY A 183 -14.39 -7.36 2.09
N THR A 184 -15.53 -7.14 1.43
CA THR A 184 -15.65 -6.28 0.25
C THR A 184 -16.64 -5.16 0.51
N LEU A 185 -16.35 -3.96 0.04
CA LEU A 185 -17.33 -2.89 -0.19
C LEU A 185 -17.69 -2.86 -1.68
N ALA A 186 -18.96 -2.87 -2.04
CA ALA A 186 -19.39 -2.75 -3.44
C ALA A 186 -20.70 -1.99 -3.57
N GLY A 187 -20.95 -1.39 -4.72
CA GLY A 187 -22.20 -0.68 -4.97
C GLY A 187 -22.23 -0.02 -6.33
N THR A 188 -23.18 0.89 -6.51
CA THR A 188 -23.29 1.73 -7.70
C THR A 188 -23.24 3.20 -7.31
N VAL A 189 -22.57 4.01 -8.11
CA VAL A 189 -22.61 5.48 -8.04
C VAL A 189 -23.57 5.99 -9.10
N THR A 190 -24.56 6.76 -8.68
CA THR A 190 -25.57 7.36 -9.56
C THR A 190 -25.73 8.85 -9.30
N SER A 191 -26.39 9.56 -10.20
CA SER A 191 -26.91 10.90 -9.95
C SER A 191 -28.23 11.09 -10.67
N ASN A 192 -29.09 11.97 -10.16
CA ASN A 192 -30.34 12.41 -10.78
C ASN A 192 -30.26 13.84 -11.32
N HIS A 193 -29.07 14.43 -11.45
CA HIS A 193 -28.85 15.81 -11.90
C HIS A 193 -29.56 16.16 -13.23
N THR A 194 -29.72 15.19 -14.12
CA THR A 194 -30.42 15.39 -15.41
C THR A 194 -31.93 15.17 -15.33
N GLY A 195 -32.51 15.13 -14.11
CA GLY A 195 -33.92 14.82 -13.86
C GLY A 195 -34.27 13.32 -13.98
N THR A 196 -33.31 12.47 -14.32
CA THR A 196 -33.44 11.00 -14.32
C THR A 196 -32.20 10.39 -13.68
N THR A 197 -32.36 9.26 -12.97
CA THR A 197 -31.22 8.57 -12.37
C THR A 197 -30.34 7.96 -13.45
N GLN A 198 -29.09 8.40 -13.50
CA GLN A 198 -28.06 7.91 -14.42
C GLN A 198 -26.87 7.36 -13.63
N PRO A 199 -26.15 6.36 -14.16
CA PRO A 199 -24.89 5.91 -13.59
C PRO A 199 -23.82 7.00 -13.72
N ILE A 200 -22.95 7.11 -12.72
CA ILE A 200 -21.78 7.97 -12.77
C ILE A 200 -20.56 7.08 -12.91
N ALA A 201 -20.01 7.05 -14.12
CA ALA A 201 -18.73 6.42 -14.39
C ALA A 201 -17.60 7.19 -13.75
N ASN A 202 -16.45 6.56 -13.54
CA ASN A 202 -15.19 7.19 -13.14
C ASN A 202 -15.21 7.92 -11.79
N ALA A 203 -16.23 7.73 -10.96
CA ALA A 203 -16.28 8.32 -9.62
C ALA A 203 -15.26 7.64 -8.71
N ASN A 204 -14.51 8.45 -7.96
CA ASN A 204 -13.57 7.98 -6.96
C ASN A 204 -14.32 7.49 -5.74
N VAL A 205 -13.91 6.34 -5.22
CA VAL A 205 -14.40 5.75 -3.98
C VAL A 205 -13.23 5.60 -3.03
N GLY A 206 -13.12 6.48 -2.05
CA GLY A 206 -12.10 6.38 -1.00
C GLY A 206 -12.66 5.72 0.25
N VAL A 207 -11.92 4.76 0.80
CA VAL A 207 -12.21 4.14 2.11
C VAL A 207 -11.18 4.65 3.10
N TYR A 208 -11.63 5.21 4.22
CA TYR A 208 -10.78 5.88 5.20
C TYR A 208 -10.97 5.28 6.60
N GLY A 209 -9.86 5.22 7.34
CA GLY A 209 -9.87 5.10 8.80
C GLY A 209 -9.78 6.49 9.44
N GLY A 210 -9.94 6.55 10.77
CA GLY A 210 -9.88 7.79 11.56
C GLY A 210 -11.19 8.13 12.25
N ASP A 211 -11.22 9.28 12.93
CA ASP A 211 -12.41 9.77 13.64
C ASP A 211 -13.35 10.50 12.64
N PRO A 212 -14.58 10.01 12.41
CA PRO A 212 -15.52 10.64 11.48
C PRO A 212 -15.86 12.09 11.81
N SER A 213 -15.72 12.50 13.08
CA SER A 213 -15.96 13.88 13.52
C SER A 213 -14.76 14.81 13.33
N ARG A 214 -13.59 14.26 12.95
CA ARG A 214 -12.33 15.00 12.78
C ARG A 214 -11.66 14.63 11.45
N PRO A 215 -12.05 15.28 10.34
CA PRO A 215 -11.50 15.02 9.00
C PRO A 215 -9.97 15.06 8.91
N ALA A 216 -9.31 15.88 9.73
CA ALA A 216 -7.85 15.95 9.81
C ALA A 216 -7.16 14.66 10.30
N THR A 217 -7.91 13.73 10.88
CA THR A 217 -7.40 12.42 11.34
C THR A 217 -7.59 11.31 10.31
N TRP A 218 -8.23 11.61 9.18
CA TRP A 218 -8.54 10.58 8.20
C TRP A 218 -7.29 10.17 7.43
N TYR A 219 -7.14 8.86 7.25
CA TYR A 219 -6.11 8.28 6.42
C TYR A 219 -6.76 7.26 5.50
N VAL A 220 -6.34 7.25 4.24
CA VAL A 220 -6.90 6.35 3.23
C VAL A 220 -6.41 4.93 3.51
N ILE A 221 -7.34 4.00 3.54
CA ILE A 221 -7.13 2.56 3.69
C ILE A 221 -7.07 1.87 2.33
N ALA A 222 -7.95 2.29 1.42
CA ALA A 222 -8.05 1.75 0.06
C ALA A 222 -8.80 2.74 -0.84
N THR A 223 -8.60 2.60 -2.14
CA THR A 223 -9.31 3.35 -3.18
C THR A 223 -10.05 2.40 -4.12
N GLY A 224 -11.05 2.95 -4.80
CA GLY A 224 -11.86 2.30 -5.81
C GLY A 224 -12.32 3.33 -6.83
N ARG A 225 -12.83 2.86 -7.96
CA ARG A 225 -13.44 3.72 -8.98
C ARG A 225 -14.70 3.07 -9.52
N SER A 226 -15.70 3.85 -9.92
CA SER A 226 -16.86 3.30 -10.62
C SER A 226 -16.57 3.07 -12.11
N ASP A 227 -17.11 1.99 -12.67
CA ASP A 227 -17.05 1.69 -14.10
C ASP A 227 -18.13 2.45 -14.90
N ALA A 228 -18.22 2.20 -16.22
CA ALA A 228 -19.19 2.84 -17.11
C ALA A 228 -20.67 2.65 -16.68
N THR A 229 -20.98 1.63 -15.88
CA THR A 229 -22.31 1.35 -15.33
C THR A 229 -22.52 1.96 -13.94
N GLY A 230 -21.53 2.69 -13.43
CA GLY A 230 -21.50 3.24 -12.09
C GLY A 230 -21.11 2.21 -11.03
N PHE A 231 -20.88 0.94 -11.39
CA PHE A 231 -20.55 -0.09 -10.42
C PHE A 231 -19.11 0.07 -9.91
N TYR A 232 -18.92 -0.16 -8.61
CA TYR A 232 -17.60 -0.15 -7.98
C TYR A 232 -17.46 -1.30 -6.99
N ARG A 233 -16.22 -1.76 -6.79
CA ARG A 233 -15.84 -2.81 -5.85
C ARG A 233 -14.47 -2.50 -5.24
N VAL A 234 -14.43 -2.32 -3.92
CA VAL A 234 -13.21 -2.21 -3.11
C VAL A 234 -13.10 -3.47 -2.26
N SER A 235 -12.14 -4.34 -2.59
CA SER A 235 -11.99 -5.65 -1.95
C SER A 235 -10.88 -5.64 -0.91
N PHE A 236 -10.75 -6.74 -0.16
CA PHE A 236 -9.64 -6.99 0.75
C PHE A 236 -9.51 -5.98 1.90
N LEU A 237 -10.62 -5.35 2.27
CA LEU A 237 -10.71 -4.47 3.43
C LEU A 237 -10.74 -5.32 4.70
N GLY A 238 -9.92 -4.97 5.70
CA GLY A 238 -10.00 -5.60 7.02
C GLY A 238 -11.42 -5.50 7.61
N SER A 239 -11.76 -6.39 8.53
CA SER A 239 -13.01 -6.23 9.28
C SER A 239 -12.93 -4.97 10.14
N GLY A 240 -13.95 -4.12 10.08
CA GLY A 240 -13.89 -2.84 10.76
C GLY A 240 -15.04 -1.91 10.40
N THR A 241 -14.98 -0.70 10.94
CA THR A 241 -15.90 0.40 10.61
C THR A 241 -15.12 1.50 9.94
N TYR A 242 -15.62 1.98 8.80
CA TYR A 242 -14.92 2.90 7.92
C TYR A 242 -15.76 4.14 7.62
N ILE A 243 -15.07 5.15 7.09
CA ILE A 243 -15.66 6.29 6.40
C ILE A 243 -15.48 6.06 4.91
N VAL A 244 -16.54 6.21 4.13
CA VAL A 244 -16.49 6.11 2.66
C VAL A 244 -16.77 7.48 2.07
N ARG A 245 -15.86 7.96 1.23
CA ARG A 245 -16.05 9.19 0.44
C ARG A 245 -16.21 8.81 -1.03
N VAL A 246 -17.25 9.34 -1.67
CA VAL A 246 -17.47 9.20 -3.11
C VAL A 246 -17.54 10.58 -3.75
N GLU A 247 -16.75 10.79 -4.80
CA GLU A 247 -16.73 12.05 -5.55
C GLU A 247 -16.48 11.77 -7.03
N GLN A 248 -16.99 12.62 -7.91
CA GLN A 248 -16.66 12.58 -9.33
C GLN A 248 -15.85 13.85 -9.67
N PRO A 249 -14.50 13.75 -9.68
CA PRO A 249 -13.63 14.90 -9.91
C PRO A 249 -13.95 15.71 -11.16
N ASP A 250 -14.37 15.07 -12.24
CA ASP A 250 -14.63 15.76 -13.51
C ASP A 250 -15.99 16.47 -13.52
N TYR A 251 -16.86 16.19 -12.53
CA TYR A 251 -18.17 16.80 -12.36
C TYR A 251 -18.24 17.54 -11.01
N PRO A 252 -17.53 18.68 -10.85
CA PRO A 252 -17.51 19.45 -9.60
C PRO A 252 -18.88 19.92 -9.13
N TYR A 253 -19.87 19.98 -10.03
CA TYR A 253 -21.26 20.35 -9.72
C TYR A 253 -22.00 19.25 -8.94
N LEU A 254 -21.45 18.03 -8.88
CA LEU A 254 -21.93 16.97 -8.01
C LEU A 254 -21.28 17.08 -6.63
N ALA A 255 -22.11 17.11 -5.59
CA ALA A 255 -21.69 17.10 -4.20
C ALA A 255 -20.95 15.80 -3.90
N ARG A 256 -19.76 15.90 -3.30
CA ARG A 256 -19.10 14.73 -2.72
C ARG A 256 -19.97 14.13 -1.62
N SER A 257 -20.10 12.81 -1.60
CA SER A 257 -20.81 12.08 -0.55
C SER A 257 -19.81 11.53 0.47
N THR A 258 -20.08 11.72 1.76
CA THR A 258 -19.31 11.12 2.86
C THR A 258 -20.25 10.32 3.74
N ILE A 259 -19.97 9.04 3.90
CA ILE A 259 -20.79 8.10 4.63
C ILE A 259 -19.91 7.49 5.73
N SER A 260 -20.24 7.80 6.97
CA SER A 260 -19.53 7.29 8.16
C SER A 260 -20.24 6.08 8.73
N GLY A 261 -19.49 5.19 9.40
CA GLY A 261 -20.08 4.04 10.06
C GLY A 261 -20.31 2.85 9.12
N VAL A 262 -19.61 2.79 7.99
CA VAL A 262 -19.72 1.67 7.04
C VAL A 262 -18.99 0.47 7.62
N VAL A 263 -19.74 -0.56 8.02
CA VAL A 263 -19.20 -1.78 8.62
C VAL A 263 -18.83 -2.77 7.53
N ILE A 264 -17.59 -3.26 7.56
CA ILE A 264 -17.11 -4.36 6.72
C ILE A 264 -16.84 -5.57 7.61
N ALA A 265 -17.36 -6.73 7.22
CA ALA A 265 -17.13 -8.02 7.88
C ALA A 265 -16.35 -8.98 6.98
N ALA A 266 -15.50 -9.80 7.58
CA ALA A 266 -14.72 -10.81 6.87
C ALA A 266 -15.62 -11.80 6.12
N GLY A 267 -15.27 -12.10 4.87
CA GLY A 267 -16.01 -13.02 4.00
C GLY A 267 -17.26 -12.42 3.33
N ASP A 268 -17.74 -11.26 3.80
CA ASP A 268 -18.97 -10.64 3.31
C ASP A 268 -18.71 -9.53 2.28
N THR A 269 -19.75 -9.23 1.49
CA THR A 269 -19.80 -8.03 0.65
C THR A 269 -20.82 -7.07 1.24
N THR A 270 -20.34 -5.91 1.70
CA THR A 270 -21.15 -4.79 2.15
C THR A 270 -21.61 -4.00 0.92
N THR A 271 -22.93 -3.93 0.71
CA THR A 271 -23.52 -3.20 -0.41
C THR A 271 -23.80 -1.75 -0.02
N LEU A 272 -23.23 -0.79 -0.76
CA LEU A 272 -23.38 0.65 -0.51
C LEU A 272 -23.66 1.41 -1.82
N PRO A 273 -24.92 1.50 -2.28
CA PRO A 273 -25.26 2.39 -3.38
C PRO A 273 -25.15 3.85 -2.93
N VAL A 274 -24.60 4.70 -3.78
CA VAL A 274 -24.39 6.13 -3.50
C VAL A 274 -24.98 6.97 -4.62
N SER A 275 -25.85 7.92 -4.27
CA SER A 275 -26.36 8.90 -5.23
C SER A 275 -25.73 10.26 -4.96
N LEU A 276 -24.87 10.72 -5.87
CA LEU A 276 -24.29 12.06 -5.81
C LEU A 276 -25.37 13.08 -6.18
N GLN A 277 -25.66 13.98 -5.24
CA GLN A 277 -26.60 15.08 -5.42
C GLN A 277 -25.88 16.27 -6.06
N GLU A 278 -26.62 17.28 -6.48
CA GLU A 278 -26.03 18.57 -6.86
C GLU A 278 -25.43 19.26 -5.63
N ALA A 279 -24.24 19.84 -5.79
CA ALA A 279 -23.49 20.54 -4.74
C ALA A 279 -24.27 21.72 -4.12
N GLY A 280 -25.16 22.32 -4.90
CA GLY A 280 -25.94 23.50 -4.55
C GLY A 280 -27.29 23.24 -3.92
N ALA A 281 -27.63 22.01 -3.52
CA ALA A 281 -28.97 21.68 -2.99
C ALA A 281 -29.31 22.51 -1.72
N GLY A 282 -29.85 23.71 -1.91
CA GLY A 282 -30.20 24.66 -0.85
C GLY A 282 -29.51 26.03 -0.89
N GLY A 283 -28.68 26.35 -1.90
CA GLY A 283 -28.12 27.70 -2.04
C GLY A 283 -26.91 27.83 -2.95
N ALA A 284 -26.39 29.07 -3.03
CA ALA A 284 -25.20 29.39 -3.80
C ALA A 284 -23.98 28.62 -3.28
N PHE A 285 -23.21 28.04 -4.21
CA PHE A 285 -22.08 27.18 -3.88
C PHE A 285 -20.89 27.46 -4.78
N LEU A 286 -19.70 27.21 -4.26
CA LEU A 286 -18.47 27.04 -5.02
C LEU A 286 -17.84 25.74 -4.50
N GLN A 287 -17.53 24.81 -5.39
CA GLN A 287 -16.92 23.54 -5.05
C GLN A 287 -15.72 23.26 -5.94
N ILE A 288 -14.55 23.09 -5.34
CA ILE A 288 -13.34 22.58 -5.99
C ILE A 288 -13.39 21.05 -6.01
N SER A 289 -13.01 20.48 -7.15
CA SER A 289 -12.73 19.06 -7.32
C SER A 289 -11.41 18.84 -8.08
N GLY A 290 -10.85 17.65 -7.95
CA GLY A 290 -9.61 17.26 -8.61
C GLY A 290 -8.65 16.54 -7.66
N PRO A 291 -7.46 16.16 -8.16
CA PRO A 291 -6.43 15.52 -7.35
C PRO A 291 -5.92 16.43 -6.24
N THR A 292 -5.46 15.84 -5.13
CA THR A 292 -4.90 16.58 -3.99
C THR A 292 -3.42 16.30 -3.77
N SER A 293 -2.76 15.65 -4.72
CA SER A 293 -1.33 15.36 -4.67
C SER A 293 -0.70 15.54 -6.05
N VAL A 294 0.51 16.09 -6.10
CA VAL A 294 1.27 16.33 -7.32
C VAL A 294 2.76 16.15 -7.05
N GLY A 295 3.51 15.60 -8.01
CA GLY A 295 4.96 15.57 -7.91
C GLY A 295 5.58 16.97 -8.09
N VAL A 296 6.76 17.23 -7.54
CA VAL A 296 7.55 18.42 -7.90
C VAL A 296 7.81 18.44 -9.41
N GLY A 297 7.54 19.56 -10.06
CA GLY A 297 7.60 19.74 -11.50
C GLY A 297 6.38 19.18 -12.27
N GLY A 298 5.54 18.37 -11.62
CA GLY A 298 4.29 17.87 -12.18
C GLY A 298 3.18 18.90 -12.14
N SER A 299 2.14 18.66 -12.95
CA SER A 299 0.92 19.46 -12.92
C SER A 299 -0.30 18.56 -12.75
N ILE A 300 -1.26 19.03 -11.95
CA ILE A 300 -2.61 18.47 -11.84
C ILE A 300 -3.62 19.53 -12.26
N THR A 301 -4.79 19.07 -12.69
CA THR A 301 -5.92 19.95 -13.02
C THR A 301 -6.94 19.91 -11.91
N LEU A 302 -7.34 21.08 -11.42
CA LEU A 302 -8.49 21.27 -10.56
C LEU A 302 -9.63 21.88 -11.37
N PHE A 303 -10.85 21.55 -10.99
CA PHE A 303 -12.07 22.14 -11.53
C PHE A 303 -12.86 22.81 -10.40
N ALA A 304 -13.63 23.83 -10.73
CA ALA A 304 -14.56 24.50 -9.83
C ALA A 304 -15.96 24.49 -10.44
N ALA A 305 -16.98 24.15 -9.66
CA ALA A 305 -18.36 24.44 -10.03
C ALA A 305 -18.87 25.58 -9.17
N VAL A 306 -19.60 26.50 -9.79
CA VAL A 306 -20.29 27.60 -9.12
C VAL A 306 -21.77 27.43 -9.36
N GLY A 307 -22.59 27.62 -8.33
CA GLY A 307 -24.03 27.71 -8.45
C GLY A 307 -24.62 28.96 -7.82
N ASP A 308 -25.79 29.34 -8.30
CA ASP A 308 -26.52 30.51 -7.85
C ASP A 308 -27.33 30.24 -6.56
N ALA A 309 -28.08 31.24 -6.09
CA ALA A 309 -28.86 31.13 -4.86
C ALA A 309 -29.95 30.05 -4.87
N SER A 310 -30.35 29.56 -6.04
CA SER A 310 -31.30 28.45 -6.20
C SER A 310 -30.60 27.09 -6.17
N GLY A 311 -29.27 27.07 -6.23
CA GLY A 311 -28.45 25.87 -6.37
C GLY A 311 -28.15 25.50 -7.82
N ASP A 312 -28.62 26.29 -8.79
CA ASP A 312 -28.46 25.97 -10.21
C ASP A 312 -27.03 26.27 -10.66
N PRO A 313 -26.39 25.40 -11.47
CA PRO A 313 -25.05 25.64 -11.99
C PRO A 313 -24.96 26.93 -12.82
N VAL A 314 -23.96 27.76 -12.55
CA VAL A 314 -23.64 28.97 -13.31
C VAL A 314 -22.70 28.60 -14.46
N PRO A 315 -23.11 28.74 -15.73
CA PRO A 315 -22.24 28.43 -16.86
C PRO A 315 -21.12 29.47 -17.02
N ASN A 316 -19.90 29.01 -17.31
CA ASN A 316 -18.70 29.83 -17.50
C ASN A 316 -18.46 30.83 -16.34
N PRO A 317 -18.42 30.37 -15.09
CA PRO A 317 -18.29 31.28 -13.96
C PRO A 317 -16.91 31.94 -13.95
N THR A 318 -16.85 33.20 -13.50
CA THR A 318 -15.57 33.84 -13.20
C THR A 318 -15.06 33.30 -11.87
N VAL A 319 -13.96 32.54 -11.91
CA VAL A 319 -13.30 32.00 -10.72
C VAL A 319 -11.87 32.53 -10.65
N SER A 320 -11.48 33.05 -9.49
CA SER A 320 -10.11 33.44 -9.19
C SER A 320 -9.46 32.40 -8.28
N TRP A 321 -8.27 31.94 -8.69
CA TRP A 321 -7.51 30.89 -8.02
C TRP A 321 -6.25 31.46 -7.37
N THR A 322 -5.95 31.03 -6.14
CA THR A 322 -4.73 31.44 -5.42
C THR A 322 -4.10 30.25 -4.70
N THR A 323 -2.78 30.33 -4.47
CA THR A 323 -2.01 29.37 -3.66
C THR A 323 -1.54 30.06 -2.39
N SER A 324 -1.59 29.38 -1.24
CA SER A 324 -1.03 29.90 0.01
C SER A 324 0.50 29.95 0.01
N ASN A 325 1.15 29.14 -0.84
CA ASN A 325 2.60 29.05 -0.92
C ASN A 325 3.05 28.67 -2.34
N ALA A 326 3.36 29.68 -3.15
CA ALA A 326 3.84 29.53 -4.52
C ALA A 326 5.23 28.87 -4.62
N SER A 327 5.99 28.77 -3.53
CA SER A 327 7.27 28.04 -3.51
C SER A 327 7.08 26.51 -3.41
N VAL A 328 5.91 26.07 -2.90
CA VAL A 328 5.52 24.65 -2.82
C VAL A 328 4.74 24.25 -4.06
N ALA A 329 3.67 24.96 -4.42
CA ALA A 329 2.97 24.77 -5.69
C ALA A 329 2.43 26.09 -6.22
N ASP A 330 2.58 26.30 -7.53
CA ASP A 330 1.99 27.43 -8.25
C ASP A 330 0.62 27.04 -8.83
N VAL A 331 -0.23 28.03 -9.06
CA VAL A 331 -1.56 27.81 -9.63
C VAL A 331 -1.85 28.82 -10.73
N LEU A 332 -2.25 28.30 -11.89
CA LEU A 332 -2.71 29.10 -13.02
C LEU A 332 -4.17 28.75 -13.32
N GLY A 333 -5.07 29.66 -12.98
CA GLY A 333 -6.51 29.53 -13.24
C GLY A 333 -6.90 30.10 -14.61
N ILE A 334 -7.75 29.37 -15.34
CA ILE A 334 -8.45 29.82 -16.55
C ILE A 334 -9.93 29.48 -16.36
N GLY A 335 -10.73 30.50 -16.03
CA GLY A 335 -12.14 30.31 -15.71
C GLY A 335 -12.31 29.36 -14.52
N ASP A 336 -13.16 28.36 -14.70
CA ASP A 336 -13.51 27.32 -13.73
C ASP A 336 -12.49 26.17 -13.66
N THR A 337 -11.38 26.24 -14.38
CA THR A 337 -10.32 25.24 -14.38
C THR A 337 -9.01 25.86 -13.88
N ALA A 338 -8.19 25.11 -13.16
CA ALA A 338 -6.85 25.55 -12.77
C ALA A 338 -5.81 24.44 -12.92
N SER A 339 -4.65 24.81 -13.49
CA SER A 339 -3.46 23.96 -13.48
C SER A 339 -2.64 24.28 -12.24
N VAL A 340 -2.40 23.29 -11.38
CA VAL A 340 -1.54 23.40 -10.20
C VAL A 340 -0.22 22.71 -10.50
N THR A 341 0.90 23.44 -10.44
CA THR A 341 2.24 22.91 -10.71
C THR A 341 3.05 22.81 -9.42
N GLY A 342 3.48 21.59 -9.07
CA GLY A 342 4.37 21.36 -7.92
C GLY A 342 5.74 21.99 -8.13
N ARG A 343 6.32 22.59 -7.10
CA ARG A 343 7.63 23.27 -7.15
C ARG A 343 8.63 22.76 -6.12
N ALA A 344 8.17 22.45 -4.91
CA ALA A 344 8.99 21.90 -3.84
C ALA A 344 8.12 21.01 -2.95
N PRO A 345 8.67 19.94 -2.35
CA PRO A 345 7.87 19.08 -1.50
C PRO A 345 7.32 19.83 -0.29
N GLY A 346 6.09 19.49 0.10
CA GLY A 346 5.36 20.14 1.18
C GLY A 346 3.87 20.25 0.91
N LEU A 347 3.15 20.88 1.83
CA LEU A 347 1.71 21.12 1.71
C LEU A 347 1.46 22.59 1.35
N THR A 348 0.54 22.85 0.42
CA THR A 348 0.00 24.19 0.17
C THR A 348 -1.51 24.14 -0.03
N THR A 349 -2.22 25.21 0.29
CA THR A 349 -3.66 25.31 0.07
C THR A 349 -3.94 26.10 -1.20
N ILE A 350 -4.70 25.51 -2.12
CA ILE A 350 -5.27 26.19 -3.27
C ILE A 350 -6.68 26.66 -2.92
N THR A 351 -6.98 27.91 -3.25
CA THR A 351 -8.27 28.54 -2.96
C THR A 351 -8.91 29.03 -4.25
N ALA A 352 -10.17 28.68 -4.47
CA ALA A 352 -11.02 29.24 -5.51
C ALA A 352 -11.95 30.28 -4.91
N THR A 353 -12.22 31.36 -5.63
CA THR A 353 -13.18 32.40 -5.25
C THR A 353 -14.04 32.81 -6.43
N SER A 354 -15.34 32.97 -6.21
CA SER A 354 -16.28 33.50 -7.21
C SER A 354 -17.30 34.40 -6.51
N GLY A 355 -17.23 35.71 -6.76
CA GLY A 355 -17.99 36.70 -5.98
C GLY A 355 -17.65 36.61 -4.49
N THR A 356 -18.63 36.32 -3.64
CA THR A 356 -18.47 36.13 -2.19
C THR A 356 -18.23 34.67 -1.79
N LEU A 357 -18.32 33.74 -2.73
CA LEU A 357 -18.13 32.31 -2.49
C LEU A 357 -16.65 31.97 -2.49
N ARG A 358 -16.26 31.02 -1.63
CA ARG A 358 -14.90 30.52 -1.49
C ARG A 358 -14.93 29.03 -1.19
N ASP A 359 -14.02 28.30 -1.82
CA ASP A 359 -13.66 26.93 -1.43
C ASP A 359 -12.13 26.76 -1.47
N SER A 360 -11.62 25.77 -0.76
CA SER A 360 -10.18 25.51 -0.67
C SER A 360 -9.86 24.03 -0.59
N VAL A 361 -8.74 23.63 -1.17
CA VAL A 361 -8.21 22.27 -1.14
C VAL A 361 -6.73 22.30 -0.77
N THR A 362 -6.29 21.38 0.09
CA THR A 362 -4.87 21.19 0.38
C THR A 362 -4.25 20.27 -0.66
N ILE A 363 -3.14 20.71 -1.25
CA ILE A 363 -2.32 19.97 -2.20
C ILE A 363 -1.03 19.54 -1.52
N GLU A 364 -0.75 18.25 -1.59
CA GLU A 364 0.52 17.67 -1.21
C GLU A 364 1.46 17.61 -2.42
N VAL A 365 2.61 18.25 -2.30
CA VAL A 365 3.68 18.16 -3.27
C VAL A 365 4.70 17.16 -2.78
N THR A 366 4.98 16.14 -3.58
CA THR A 366 5.88 15.04 -3.24
C THR A 366 7.03 14.93 -4.25
N GLY A 367 8.13 14.27 -3.88
CA GLY A 367 9.33 14.20 -4.72
C GLY A 367 10.26 15.41 -4.56
N SER A 368 11.33 15.48 -5.37
CA SER A 368 12.37 16.50 -5.23
C SER A 368 12.76 17.12 -6.58
N ALA A 369 13.18 18.40 -6.54
CA ALA A 369 13.20 19.30 -7.70
C ALA A 369 14.36 19.11 -8.71
N ALA A 370 15.43 18.41 -8.35
CA ALA A 370 16.64 18.31 -9.17
C ALA A 370 17.17 16.86 -9.25
N PRO A 371 17.31 16.27 -10.46
CA PRO A 371 17.65 14.86 -10.61
C PRO A 371 19.06 14.55 -10.09
N VAL A 372 19.27 13.31 -9.67
CA VAL A 372 20.58 12.82 -9.26
C VAL A 372 21.49 12.72 -10.48
N ALA A 373 22.55 13.53 -10.48
CA ALA A 373 23.61 13.47 -11.49
C ALA A 373 24.79 12.61 -11.05
N SER A 374 25.05 12.54 -9.74
CA SER A 374 26.15 11.75 -9.16
C SER A 374 25.78 11.11 -7.84
N VAL A 375 26.37 9.93 -7.60
CA VAL A 375 26.19 9.10 -6.40
C VAL A 375 27.57 8.74 -5.89
N VAL A 376 27.88 9.12 -4.65
CA VAL A 376 29.21 8.90 -4.05
C VAL A 376 29.06 8.20 -2.70
N VAL A 377 29.58 6.98 -2.60
CA VAL A 377 29.60 6.21 -1.35
C VAL A 377 30.78 6.63 -0.48
N GLN A 378 30.56 6.79 0.81
CA GLN A 378 31.55 7.20 1.80
C GLN A 378 31.49 6.29 3.05
N PRO A 379 32.62 5.74 3.52
CA PRO A 379 33.95 5.80 2.89
C PRO A 379 33.98 5.03 1.55
N GLY A 380 34.85 5.44 0.62
CA GLY A 380 34.99 4.77 -0.68
C GLY A 380 35.67 3.40 -0.62
N SER A 381 36.25 3.05 0.52
CA SER A 381 36.70 1.69 0.82
C SER A 381 36.70 1.42 2.32
N ALA A 382 36.65 0.15 2.71
CA ALA A 382 36.78 -0.28 4.11
C ALA A 382 37.50 -1.63 4.22
N GLU A 383 38.23 -1.79 5.31
CA GLU A 383 38.86 -3.05 5.73
C GLU A 383 38.12 -3.52 6.99
N VAL A 384 37.55 -4.73 6.97
CA VAL A 384 36.62 -5.22 7.99
C VAL A 384 37.05 -6.62 8.44
N ALA A 385 37.11 -6.90 9.75
CA ALA A 385 37.36 -8.26 10.21
C ALA A 385 36.09 -9.11 10.11
N VAL A 386 36.22 -10.43 9.93
CA VAL A 386 35.05 -11.33 10.03
C VAL A 386 34.36 -11.15 11.39
N GLY A 387 33.05 -10.88 11.35
CA GLY A 387 32.22 -10.62 12.51
C GLY A 387 32.01 -9.13 12.82
N ASP A 388 32.82 -8.23 12.29
CA ASP A 388 32.70 -6.78 12.53
C ASP A 388 31.79 -6.09 11.51
N SER A 389 31.20 -4.95 11.92
CA SER A 389 30.31 -4.14 11.09
C SER A 389 30.98 -2.85 10.60
N ALA A 390 30.63 -2.42 9.40
CA ALA A 390 31.03 -1.14 8.81
C ALA A 390 29.79 -0.40 8.27
N GLY A 391 29.75 0.91 8.53
CA GLY A 391 28.70 1.80 8.04
C GLY A 391 29.17 2.63 6.86
N PHE A 392 28.28 2.85 5.90
CA PHE A 392 28.52 3.69 4.73
C PHE A 392 27.37 4.67 4.55
N THR A 393 27.69 5.87 4.10
CA THR A 393 26.71 6.86 3.65
C THR A 393 26.86 7.08 2.16
N VAL A 394 25.83 7.63 1.52
CA VAL A 394 25.91 8.13 0.16
C VAL A 394 25.58 9.62 0.11
N VAL A 395 26.34 10.34 -0.71
CA VAL A 395 26.07 11.72 -1.05
C VAL A 395 25.59 11.76 -2.50
N LEU A 396 24.36 12.24 -2.68
CA LEU A 396 23.73 12.43 -3.98
C LEU A 396 23.85 13.89 -4.37
N ARG A 397 24.20 14.18 -5.62
CA ARG A 397 24.25 15.56 -6.12
C ARG A 397 23.58 15.73 -7.46
N ASP A 398 22.99 16.90 -7.68
CA ASP A 398 22.51 17.32 -8.99
C ASP A 398 23.66 17.72 -9.94
N ALA A 399 23.32 18.10 -11.17
CA ALA A 399 24.30 18.50 -12.18
C ALA A 399 25.02 19.82 -11.84
N ALA A 400 24.44 20.65 -10.97
CA ALA A 400 25.06 21.87 -10.46
C ALA A 400 25.97 21.61 -9.24
N GLY A 401 26.00 20.38 -8.72
CA GLY A 401 26.80 19.96 -7.59
C GLY A 401 26.12 20.15 -6.22
N ASN A 402 24.84 20.53 -6.18
CA ASN A 402 24.10 20.68 -4.92
C ASN A 402 23.77 19.30 -4.34
N VAL A 403 23.85 19.15 -3.02
CA VAL A 403 23.47 17.90 -2.33
C VAL A 403 21.96 17.73 -2.38
N LEU A 404 21.53 16.52 -2.74
CA LEU A 404 20.12 16.14 -2.80
C LEU A 404 19.74 15.33 -1.57
N SER A 405 18.63 15.69 -0.95
CA SER A 405 18.00 14.98 0.18
C SER A 405 16.64 14.42 -0.21
N GLY A 406 16.11 13.49 0.59
CA GLY A 406 14.81 12.85 0.33
C GLY A 406 14.78 11.96 -0.91
N ARG A 407 15.94 11.58 -1.42
CA ARG A 407 16.10 10.66 -2.55
C ARG A 407 16.28 9.25 -2.00
N PRO A 408 15.52 8.26 -2.50
CA PRO A 408 15.75 6.88 -2.13
C PRO A 408 17.06 6.38 -2.72
N VAL A 409 17.72 5.50 -1.99
CA VAL A 409 19.00 4.91 -2.34
C VAL A 409 18.90 3.42 -2.10
N SER A 410 19.14 2.65 -3.16
CA SER A 410 19.28 1.21 -3.07
C SER A 410 20.73 0.86 -2.78
N TRP A 411 20.93 -0.06 -1.85
CA TRP A 411 22.24 -0.58 -1.50
C TRP A 411 22.34 -2.05 -1.91
N PHE A 412 23.44 -2.42 -2.54
CA PHE A 412 23.70 -3.78 -2.98
C PHE A 412 25.14 -4.16 -2.68
N SER A 413 25.36 -5.38 -2.18
CA SER A 413 26.70 -5.95 -2.05
C SER A 413 26.87 -7.04 -3.10
N THR A 414 27.95 -6.98 -3.89
CA THR A 414 28.19 -7.94 -4.97
C THR A 414 28.60 -9.34 -4.49
N ASP A 415 28.99 -9.47 -3.22
CA ASP A 415 29.49 -10.73 -2.67
C ASP A 415 29.04 -10.92 -1.21
N SER A 416 28.73 -12.17 -0.84
CA SER A 416 28.32 -12.53 0.53
C SER A 416 29.47 -12.51 1.57
N ALA A 417 30.68 -12.09 1.20
CA ALA A 417 31.74 -11.71 2.13
C ALA A 417 31.34 -10.51 3.00
N PHE A 418 30.56 -9.57 2.45
CA PHE A 418 30.00 -8.43 3.19
C PHE A 418 28.49 -8.38 3.00
N VAL A 419 27.73 -8.50 4.09
CA VAL A 419 26.26 -8.56 4.07
C VAL A 419 25.71 -7.28 4.66
N ILE A 420 24.73 -6.66 3.99
CA ILE A 420 24.01 -5.50 4.50
C ILE A 420 23.08 -5.98 5.63
N GLU A 421 23.21 -5.41 6.83
CA GLU A 421 22.37 -5.74 7.99
C GLU A 421 21.23 -4.75 8.18
N GLY A 422 21.33 -3.56 7.58
CA GLY A 422 20.23 -2.61 7.54
C GLY A 422 20.52 -1.42 6.63
N SER A 423 19.50 -0.94 5.94
CA SER A 423 19.54 0.24 5.08
C SER A 423 18.53 1.29 5.57
N PHE A 424 18.97 2.55 5.57
CA PHE A 424 18.24 3.68 6.12
C PHE A 424 18.32 4.85 5.12
N GLY A 425 17.87 4.61 3.89
CA GLY A 425 18.00 5.56 2.78
C GLY A 425 19.47 5.82 2.47
N THR A 426 19.97 7.03 2.76
CA THR A 426 21.34 7.43 2.43
C THR A 426 22.42 6.79 3.31
N TYR A 427 22.04 5.97 4.29
CA TYR A 427 22.96 5.23 5.16
C TYR A 427 22.72 3.72 5.07
N VAL A 428 23.79 2.94 5.13
CA VAL A 428 23.73 1.47 5.21
C VAL A 428 24.74 0.97 6.25
N LEU A 429 24.36 -0.08 6.97
CA LEU A 429 25.23 -0.82 7.87
C LEU A 429 25.36 -2.24 7.34
N GLY A 430 26.58 -2.76 7.26
CA GLY A 430 26.81 -4.16 6.88
C GLY A 430 27.92 -4.81 7.72
N ARG A 431 28.00 -6.14 7.69
CA ARG A 431 28.95 -6.95 8.46
C ARG A 431 29.81 -7.81 7.56
N GLY A 432 31.10 -7.91 7.89
CA GLY A 432 32.00 -8.90 7.30
C GLY A 432 31.63 -10.31 7.78
N ARG A 433 31.34 -11.23 6.86
CA ARG A 433 30.88 -12.60 7.17
C ARG A 433 31.92 -13.66 6.86
N ARG A 434 32.75 -13.45 5.83
CA ARG A 434 33.85 -14.34 5.47
C ARG A 434 34.98 -13.56 4.80
N VAL A 435 36.19 -14.09 4.87
CA VAL A 435 37.36 -13.55 4.16
C VAL A 435 37.06 -13.43 2.67
N GLY A 436 37.35 -12.28 2.08
CA GLY A 436 37.06 -12.00 0.67
C GLY A 436 36.98 -10.50 0.36
N SER A 437 36.57 -10.17 -0.86
CA SER A 437 36.31 -8.78 -1.27
C SER A 437 34.89 -8.65 -1.80
N ALA A 438 34.25 -7.52 -1.51
CA ALA A 438 32.92 -7.16 -1.99
C ALA A 438 32.91 -5.73 -2.51
N LEU A 439 32.06 -5.44 -3.51
CA LEU A 439 31.71 -4.08 -3.89
C LEU A 439 30.36 -3.74 -3.27
N LEU A 440 30.33 -2.68 -2.47
CA LEU A 440 29.11 -2.07 -1.99
C LEU A 440 28.69 -0.99 -2.99
N GLN A 441 27.54 -1.16 -3.60
CA GLN A 441 26.97 -0.25 -4.58
C GLN A 441 25.81 0.51 -3.96
N ALA A 442 25.79 1.83 -4.16
CA ALA A 442 24.62 2.66 -3.91
C ALA A 442 24.06 3.12 -5.24
N THR A 443 22.75 2.98 -5.46
CA THR A 443 22.10 3.42 -6.69
C THR A 443 20.90 4.33 -6.39
N SER A 444 20.84 5.46 -7.08
CA SER A 444 19.72 6.42 -7.02
C SER A 444 19.46 6.97 -8.43
N GLU A 445 18.21 6.93 -8.88
CA GLU A 445 17.77 7.44 -10.20
C GLU A 445 18.63 6.92 -11.38
N GLY A 446 19.02 5.63 -11.32
CA GLY A 446 19.84 4.98 -12.35
C GLY A 446 21.33 5.37 -12.34
N LYS A 447 21.78 6.18 -11.38
CA LYS A 447 23.18 6.48 -11.14
C LYS A 447 23.73 5.60 -10.02
N THR A 448 24.96 5.10 -10.19
CA THR A 448 25.58 4.17 -9.22
C THR A 448 26.91 4.72 -8.72
N GLY A 449 27.05 4.77 -7.40
CA GLY A 449 28.32 4.95 -6.70
C GLY A 449 28.75 3.63 -6.07
N GLN A 450 30.05 3.48 -5.77
CA GLN A 450 30.58 2.23 -5.22
C GLN A 450 31.61 2.49 -4.13
N ALA A 451 31.74 1.54 -3.21
CA ALA A 451 32.84 1.40 -2.28
C ALA A 451 33.40 -0.03 -2.30
N THR A 452 34.71 -0.16 -2.16
CA THR A 452 35.39 -1.47 -2.11
C THR A 452 35.56 -1.93 -0.67
N ILE A 453 35.17 -3.16 -0.38
CA ILE A 453 35.28 -3.75 0.95
C ILE A 453 36.22 -4.95 0.89
N THR A 454 37.18 -5.00 1.80
CA THR A 454 38.04 -6.16 2.04
C THR A 454 37.72 -6.72 3.41
N VAL A 455 37.41 -8.02 3.46
CA VAL A 455 37.13 -8.75 4.71
C VAL A 455 38.28 -9.71 5.00
N HIS A 456 38.83 -9.64 6.22
CA HIS A 456 39.98 -10.45 6.69
C HIS A 456 39.64 -11.44 7.79
#